data_AF-A0A379LQQ1-F1
#
_entry.id   AF-A0A379LQQ1-F1
#
_cell.length_a   1.000
_cell.length_b   1.000
_cell.length_c   1.000
_cell.angle_alpha   90.00
_cell.angle_beta   90.00
_cell.angle_gamma   90.00
#
_symmetry.space_group_name_H-M   'P 1'
#
loop_
_entity.id
_entity.type
_entity.pdbx_description
1 polymer ?
#
loop_
_entity_poly.entity_id
_entity_poly.type
_entity_poly.pdbx_seq_one_letter_code
_entity_poly.pdbx_strand_id
1 'polypeptide(L)'
;MQALEAQSRNGIIDITPGIRSLQIHFQPETLTPDVLLMWVRGEWERVCMSDDLQVPTRVVHLPLSWDDPACQKAIEKYMTTVRQDAPWCPSNLEFIRRINDLPDEQAVWNTVFEASYLVMGLGDVYLGAPVATPLDPRHRLVTTKYNPARTWTAENSVGIGGAYLCVYGMEGPGGYQFVGRTLQMWNRYHEVADFGGKPWLLRFFDQIRFYPVSASELLQIRRDFPLGRYPLRIEHSTLRLAEYQDFLAREAQSIGLFRHHQQAAFHAERDRWIASGQAHFDSQESVADEGGDAPLQPGEQGVESPVSGNLWQVQATAGSRVKEGDTLVVLESMKMEIPLLAPCDGIVQQVSVQPGSAVRAGQRVAVIVEDNAEG
;
A
#
# COMPACT_ATOMS: atom_id res chain seq x y z
N MET A 1 15.37 -11.66 19.46
CA MET A 1 14.03 -12.29 19.48
C MET A 1 14.16 -13.80 19.70
N GLN A 2 14.70 -14.57 18.74
CA GLN A 2 14.82 -16.04 18.87
C GLN A 2 15.49 -16.51 20.17
N ALA A 3 16.54 -15.83 20.63
CA ALA A 3 17.20 -16.12 21.91
C ALA A 3 16.27 -15.95 23.13
N LEU A 4 15.39 -14.93 23.10
CA LEU A 4 14.40 -14.69 24.16
C LEU A 4 13.27 -15.72 24.10
N GLU A 5 12.79 -16.05 22.90
CA GLU A 5 11.73 -17.05 22.69
C GLU A 5 12.16 -18.46 23.12
N ALA A 6 13.42 -18.83 22.86
CA ALA A 6 13.99 -20.10 23.28
C ALA A 6 14.05 -20.27 24.81
N GLN A 7 14.03 -19.16 25.56
CA GLN A 7 14.11 -19.14 27.03
C GLN A 7 12.80 -18.61 27.65
N SER A 8 11.65 -18.94 27.04
CA SER A 8 10.32 -18.49 27.47
C SER A 8 10.22 -18.28 28.98
N ARG A 9 9.84 -17.06 29.39
CA ARG A 9 9.72 -16.67 30.79
C ARG A 9 8.27 -16.41 31.14
N ASN A 10 7.86 -16.88 32.31
CA ASN A 10 6.56 -16.55 32.86
C ASN A 10 6.43 -15.02 33.01
N GLY A 11 5.26 -14.48 32.68
CA GLY A 11 4.99 -13.05 32.64
C GLY A 11 5.26 -12.37 31.29
N ILE A 12 5.86 -13.04 30.30
CA ILE A 12 5.89 -12.52 28.92
C ILE A 12 4.57 -12.83 28.22
N ILE A 13 3.93 -11.81 27.64
CA ILE A 13 2.68 -11.94 26.86
C ILE A 13 3.04 -12.11 25.38
N ASP A 14 3.80 -11.17 24.81
CA ASP A 14 4.24 -11.22 23.43
C ASP A 14 5.56 -10.46 23.20
N ILE A 15 6.24 -10.81 22.12
CA ILE A 15 7.47 -10.17 21.64
C ILE A 15 7.26 -9.81 20.18
N THR A 16 7.22 -8.51 19.90
CA THR A 16 6.92 -7.98 18.57
C THR A 16 8.14 -7.26 18.00
N PRO A 17 8.87 -7.87 17.04
CA PRO A 17 9.99 -7.23 16.37
C PRO A 17 9.52 -6.13 15.39
N GLY A 18 10.19 -4.97 15.45
CA GLY A 18 10.21 -3.97 14.38
C GLY A 18 11.52 -4.07 13.59
N ILE A 19 11.70 -3.16 12.63
CA ILE A 19 12.91 -3.16 11.75
C ILE A 19 14.21 -3.01 12.56
N ARG A 20 14.19 -2.16 13.59
CA ARG A 20 15.36 -1.82 14.42
C ARG A 20 15.02 -1.67 15.91
N SER A 21 13.93 -2.30 16.32
CA SER A 21 13.38 -2.23 17.68
C SER A 21 12.74 -3.57 18.03
N LEU A 22 12.59 -3.84 19.32
CA LEU A 22 11.87 -4.99 19.82
C LEU A 22 10.90 -4.50 20.89
N GLN A 23 9.61 -4.70 20.67
CA GLN A 23 8.59 -4.48 21.69
C GLN A 23 8.40 -5.76 22.49
N ILE A 24 8.37 -5.64 23.81
CA ILE A 24 8.09 -6.75 24.72
C ILE A 24 6.91 -6.35 25.60
N HIS A 25 5.83 -7.12 25.51
CA HIS A 25 4.64 -6.94 26.33
C HIS A 25 4.66 -7.97 27.46
N PHE A 26 4.54 -7.52 28.71
CA PHE A 26 4.74 -8.36 29.89
C PHE A 26 3.83 -7.97 31.07
N GLN A 27 3.67 -8.88 32.02
CA GLN A 27 2.89 -8.73 33.24
C GLN A 27 3.81 -8.33 34.41
N PRO A 28 3.76 -7.07 34.88
CA PRO A 28 4.68 -6.58 35.92
C PRO A 28 4.51 -7.30 37.27
N GLU A 29 3.33 -7.86 37.51
CA GLU A 29 3.01 -8.65 38.72
C GLU A 29 3.83 -9.96 38.81
N THR A 30 4.30 -10.47 37.67
CA THR A 30 5.01 -11.76 37.54
C THR A 30 6.48 -11.56 37.17
N LEU A 31 6.79 -10.55 36.34
CA LEU A 31 8.13 -10.23 35.89
C LEU A 31 8.38 -8.74 36.08
N THR A 32 9.24 -8.37 37.03
CA THR A 32 9.53 -6.96 37.28
C THR A 32 10.33 -6.34 36.12
N PRO A 33 10.20 -5.03 35.87
CA PRO A 33 10.95 -4.34 34.81
C PRO A 33 12.48 -4.53 34.92
N ASP A 34 13.04 -4.52 36.13
CA ASP A 34 14.49 -4.68 36.32
C ASP A 34 14.97 -6.08 35.92
N VAL A 35 14.20 -7.12 36.27
CA VAL A 35 14.53 -8.51 35.89
C VAL A 35 14.40 -8.70 34.37
N LEU A 36 13.38 -8.11 33.76
CA LEU A 36 13.23 -8.10 32.31
C LEU A 36 14.41 -7.43 31.62
N LEU A 37 14.80 -6.23 32.06
CA LEU A 37 15.90 -5.46 31.46
C LEU A 37 17.24 -6.18 31.62
N MET A 38 17.51 -6.75 32.80
CA MET A 38 18.72 -7.53 33.04
C MET A 38 18.80 -8.74 32.10
N TRP A 39 17.68 -9.46 31.92
CA TRP A 39 17.61 -10.60 31.00
C TRP A 39 17.84 -10.19 29.55
N VAL A 40 17.12 -9.17 29.08
CA VAL A 40 17.25 -8.68 27.69
C VAL A 40 18.68 -8.22 27.41
N ARG A 41 19.31 -7.51 28.34
CA ARG A 41 20.73 -7.12 28.22
C ARG A 41 21.66 -8.33 28.12
N GLY A 42 21.48 -9.32 29.00
CA GLY A 42 22.30 -10.54 28.99
C GLY A 42 22.14 -11.39 27.71
N GLU A 43 20.95 -11.44 27.11
CA GLU A 43 20.78 -12.06 25.79
C GLU A 43 21.39 -11.22 24.67
N TRP A 44 21.21 -9.89 24.72
CA TRP A 44 21.78 -8.98 23.73
C TRP A 44 23.30 -9.09 23.68
N GLU A 45 23.97 -9.07 24.83
CA GLU A 45 25.43 -9.22 24.93
C GLU A 45 25.89 -10.56 24.32
N ARG A 46 25.21 -11.67 24.63
CA ARG A 46 25.52 -12.98 24.04
C ARG A 46 25.35 -13.00 22.53
N VAL A 47 24.29 -12.40 22.00
CA VAL A 47 24.07 -12.31 20.54
C VAL A 47 25.16 -11.46 19.89
N CYS A 48 25.54 -10.33 20.49
CA CYS A 48 26.58 -9.45 19.97
C CYS A 48 27.99 -10.06 20.00
N MET A 49 28.25 -10.99 20.92
CA MET A 49 29.52 -11.72 21.00
C MET A 49 29.58 -12.94 20.06
N SER A 50 28.49 -13.27 19.36
CA SER A 50 28.47 -14.40 18.43
C SER A 50 29.05 -14.02 17.07
N ASP A 51 30.09 -14.73 16.64
CA ASP A 51 30.72 -14.54 15.32
C ASP A 51 29.99 -15.29 14.19
N ASP A 52 29.07 -16.21 14.51
CA ASP A 52 28.29 -17.01 13.54
C ASP A 52 26.79 -16.72 13.65
N LEU A 53 26.41 -15.45 13.47
CA LEU A 53 25.01 -15.07 13.40
C LEU A 53 24.39 -15.58 12.10
N GLN A 54 23.52 -16.58 12.23
CA GLN A 54 22.78 -17.19 11.14
C GLN A 54 21.29 -17.32 11.48
N VAL A 55 20.44 -17.17 10.47
CA VAL A 55 18.99 -17.35 10.60
C VAL A 55 18.45 -18.20 9.44
N PRO A 56 17.44 -19.06 9.68
CA PRO A 56 16.74 -19.72 8.60
C PRO A 56 16.07 -18.67 7.70
N THR A 57 16.15 -18.86 6.39
CA THR A 57 15.54 -17.96 5.40
C THR A 57 14.86 -18.80 4.33
N ARG A 58 13.73 -18.31 3.81
CA ARG A 58 13.08 -18.89 2.62
C ARG A 58 13.15 -17.88 1.49
N VAL A 59 13.53 -18.32 0.29
CA VAL A 59 13.38 -17.53 -0.92
C VAL A 59 12.00 -17.82 -1.50
N VAL A 60 11.09 -16.86 -1.35
CA VAL A 60 9.70 -16.96 -1.80
C VAL A 60 9.57 -16.23 -3.14
N HIS A 61 9.32 -17.00 -4.19
CA HIS A 61 9.13 -16.45 -5.54
C HIS A 61 7.67 -16.05 -5.73
N LEU A 62 7.41 -14.77 -5.94
CA LEU A 62 6.06 -14.21 -6.05
C LEU A 62 5.79 -13.68 -7.48
N PRO A 63 4.60 -13.94 -8.05
CA PRO A 63 4.21 -13.31 -9.31
C PRO A 63 3.93 -11.83 -9.08
N LEU A 64 4.40 -10.98 -10.00
CA LEU A 64 4.13 -9.54 -9.98
C LEU A 64 3.54 -9.11 -11.32
N SER A 65 2.32 -8.59 -11.26
CA SER A 65 1.72 -7.81 -12.36
C SER A 65 2.30 -6.41 -12.28
N TRP A 66 3.20 -6.08 -13.21
CA TRP A 66 3.83 -4.76 -13.31
C TRP A 66 2.81 -3.71 -13.74
N ASP A 67 2.83 -2.54 -13.08
CA ASP A 67 1.88 -1.45 -13.34
C ASP A 67 0.40 -1.90 -13.37
N ASP A 68 0.01 -2.72 -12.37
CA ASP A 68 -1.29 -3.38 -12.36
C ASP A 68 -2.47 -2.39 -12.42
N PRO A 69 -3.55 -2.70 -13.18
CA PRO A 69 -4.71 -1.82 -13.30
C PRO A 69 -5.37 -1.42 -11.96
N ALA A 70 -5.29 -2.26 -10.93
CA ALA A 70 -5.83 -1.92 -9.62
C ALA A 70 -4.98 -0.84 -8.91
N CYS A 71 -3.67 -0.82 -9.15
CA CYS A 71 -2.78 0.25 -8.69
C CYS A 71 -3.07 1.54 -9.45
N GLN A 72 -3.21 1.48 -10.78
CA GLN A 72 -3.55 2.62 -11.62
C GLN A 72 -4.88 3.28 -11.17
N LYS A 73 -5.91 2.47 -10.87
CA LYS A 73 -7.18 2.97 -10.32
C LYS A 73 -6.99 3.70 -8.98
N ALA A 74 -6.11 3.22 -8.11
CA ALA A 74 -5.81 3.88 -6.85
C ALA A 74 -5.08 5.22 -7.05
N ILE A 75 -4.22 5.33 -8.06
CA ILE A 75 -3.53 6.57 -8.44
C ILE A 75 -4.54 7.57 -9.03
N GLU A 76 -5.39 7.13 -9.96
CA GLU A 76 -6.47 7.94 -10.53
C GLU A 76 -7.37 8.49 -9.43
N LYS A 77 -7.79 7.64 -8.49
CA LYS A 77 -8.58 8.07 -7.33
C LYS A 77 -7.90 9.12 -6.50
N TYR A 78 -6.64 8.90 -6.17
CA TYR A 78 -5.85 9.87 -5.42
C TYR A 78 -5.76 11.22 -6.14
N MET A 79 -5.55 11.22 -7.46
CA MET A 79 -5.48 12.45 -8.24
C MET A 79 -6.82 13.19 -8.30
N THR A 80 -7.92 12.45 -8.41
CA THR A 80 -9.26 13.03 -8.51
C THR A 80 -9.75 13.61 -7.20
N THR A 81 -9.56 12.90 -6.08
CA THR A 81 -10.25 13.25 -4.81
C THR A 81 -9.33 13.79 -3.73
N VAL A 82 -8.01 13.67 -3.87
CA VAL A 82 -7.06 14.01 -2.81
C VAL A 82 -6.04 15.06 -3.23
N ARG A 83 -5.23 14.77 -4.26
CA ARG A 83 -4.16 15.68 -4.71
C ARG A 83 -3.80 15.43 -6.17
N GLN A 84 -4.31 16.28 -7.05
CA GLN A 84 -4.09 16.19 -8.49
C GLN A 84 -2.65 16.50 -8.91
N ASP A 85 -1.97 17.42 -8.21
CA ASP A 85 -0.68 18.01 -8.58
C ASP A 85 0.54 17.33 -7.92
N ALA A 86 0.33 16.15 -7.33
CA ALA A 86 1.35 15.46 -6.57
C ALA A 86 2.58 15.10 -7.44
N PRO A 87 3.82 15.31 -6.98
CA PRO A 87 5.01 15.04 -7.79
C PRO A 87 5.19 13.59 -8.24
N TRP A 88 4.53 12.64 -7.57
CA TRP A 88 4.57 11.21 -7.90
C TRP A 88 3.44 10.75 -8.82
N CYS A 89 2.58 11.67 -9.25
CA CYS A 89 1.49 11.44 -10.18
C CYS A 89 1.81 12.10 -11.54
N PRO A 90 1.28 11.57 -12.66
CA PRO A 90 0.34 10.46 -12.77
C PRO A 90 0.98 9.06 -12.74
N SER A 91 2.30 8.94 -12.81
CA SER A 91 3.01 7.65 -12.81
C SER A 91 3.98 7.54 -11.64
N ASN A 92 3.70 6.61 -10.73
CA ASN A 92 4.61 6.28 -9.63
C ASN A 92 5.92 5.68 -10.15
N LEU A 93 5.87 4.94 -11.26
CA LEU A 93 7.05 4.35 -11.89
C LEU A 93 7.98 5.42 -12.46
N GLU A 94 7.43 6.39 -13.17
CA GLU A 94 8.18 7.55 -13.68
C GLU A 94 8.75 8.38 -12.54
N PHE A 95 8.00 8.52 -11.44
CA PHE A 95 8.52 9.15 -10.23
C PHE A 95 9.71 8.39 -9.64
N ILE A 96 9.59 7.07 -9.46
CA ILE A 96 10.68 6.22 -8.96
C ILE A 96 11.92 6.35 -9.85
N ARG A 97 11.74 6.34 -11.18
CA ARG A 97 12.81 6.56 -12.15
C ARG A 97 13.50 7.91 -11.91
N ARG A 98 12.71 8.99 -11.88
CA ARG A 98 13.20 10.37 -11.78
C ARG A 98 13.91 10.66 -10.45
N ILE A 99 13.36 10.21 -9.32
CA ILE A 99 13.97 10.47 -8.00
C ILE A 99 15.26 9.67 -7.76
N ASN A 100 15.48 8.59 -8.51
CA ASN A 100 16.71 7.80 -8.49
C ASN A 100 17.64 8.07 -9.69
N ASP A 101 17.29 9.02 -10.57
CA ASP A 101 18.03 9.37 -11.80
C ASP A 101 18.35 8.18 -12.71
N LEU A 102 17.36 7.27 -12.85
CA LEU A 102 17.47 6.12 -13.74
C LEU A 102 17.21 6.51 -15.21
N PRO A 103 17.85 5.83 -16.18
CA PRO A 103 17.77 6.21 -17.59
C PRO A 103 16.36 6.09 -18.16
N ASP A 104 15.60 5.09 -17.75
CA ASP A 104 14.25 4.79 -18.23
C ASP A 104 13.46 3.96 -17.19
N GLU A 105 12.16 3.76 -17.44
CA GLU A 105 11.32 2.89 -16.60
C GLU A 105 11.76 1.41 -16.66
N GLN A 106 12.44 0.99 -17.73
CA GLN A 106 12.97 -0.37 -17.85
C GLN A 106 14.07 -0.64 -16.80
N ALA A 107 14.90 0.36 -16.46
CA ALA A 107 15.86 0.25 -15.37
C ALA A 107 15.17 0.10 -14.00
N VAL A 108 14.00 0.71 -13.79
CA VAL A 108 13.18 0.48 -12.59
C VAL A 108 12.69 -0.96 -12.56
N TRP A 109 12.16 -1.45 -13.68
CA TRP A 109 11.71 -2.83 -13.84
C TRP A 109 12.85 -3.82 -13.53
N ASN A 110 14.01 -3.65 -14.16
CA ASN A 110 15.17 -4.53 -13.97
C ASN A 110 15.58 -4.56 -12.50
N THR A 111 15.69 -3.39 -11.88
CA THR A 111 16.03 -3.28 -10.45
C THR A 111 15.02 -4.02 -9.58
N VAL A 112 13.72 -3.89 -9.87
CA VAL A 112 12.67 -4.52 -9.07
C VAL A 112 12.70 -6.03 -9.17
N PHE A 113 12.87 -6.58 -10.38
CA PHE A 113 12.82 -8.03 -10.63
C PHE A 113 14.15 -8.74 -10.34
N GLU A 114 15.30 -8.06 -10.41
CA GLU A 114 16.61 -8.64 -10.09
C GLU A 114 16.88 -8.71 -8.59
N ALA A 115 16.20 -7.88 -7.80
CA ALA A 115 16.40 -7.79 -6.36
C ALA A 115 15.96 -9.04 -5.58
N SER A 116 16.66 -9.28 -4.47
CA SER A 116 16.22 -10.16 -3.38
C SER A 116 15.89 -9.29 -2.17
N TYR A 117 14.62 -9.25 -1.77
CA TYR A 117 14.14 -8.37 -0.70
C TYR A 117 14.06 -9.13 0.61
N LEU A 118 14.91 -8.79 1.57
CA LEU A 118 14.87 -9.36 2.91
C LEU A 118 13.71 -8.77 3.71
N VAL A 119 12.81 -9.63 4.18
CA VAL A 119 11.70 -9.26 5.07
C VAL A 119 12.25 -8.96 6.46
N MET A 120 12.15 -7.70 6.86
CA MET A 120 12.64 -7.16 8.13
C MET A 120 11.52 -6.99 9.17
N GLY A 121 10.27 -7.08 8.75
CA GLY A 121 9.09 -6.87 9.58
C GLY A 121 7.82 -7.38 8.90
N LEU A 122 6.78 -7.61 9.70
CA LEU A 122 5.44 -7.99 9.25
C LEU A 122 4.41 -7.06 9.88
N GLY A 123 3.30 -6.83 9.18
CA GLY A 123 2.23 -5.93 9.62
C GLY A 123 2.43 -4.46 9.27
N ASP A 124 3.17 -4.15 8.20
CA ASP A 124 3.38 -2.78 7.66
C ASP A 124 2.65 -2.61 6.31
N VAL A 125 1.33 -2.40 6.25
CA VAL A 125 0.38 -2.32 7.37
C VAL A 125 -0.61 -3.48 7.33
N TYR A 126 -0.86 -4.08 8.50
CA TYR A 126 -1.84 -5.14 8.76
C TYR A 126 -1.55 -6.50 8.09
N LEU A 127 -2.25 -7.54 8.57
CA LEU A 127 -2.39 -8.86 7.96
C LEU A 127 -1.14 -9.43 7.26
N GLY A 128 0.00 -9.44 7.96
CA GLY A 128 1.23 -10.03 7.44
C GLY A 128 1.89 -9.27 6.28
N ALA A 129 1.48 -8.03 6.00
CA ALA A 129 2.13 -7.15 5.04
C ALA A 129 3.62 -7.00 5.41
N PRO A 130 4.57 -7.37 4.53
CA PRO A 130 5.98 -7.29 4.84
C PRO A 130 6.45 -5.85 4.81
N VAL A 131 7.45 -5.54 5.62
CA VAL A 131 8.42 -4.50 5.31
C VAL A 131 9.73 -5.17 4.93
N ALA A 132 10.17 -4.96 3.70
CA ALA A 132 11.34 -5.62 3.15
C ALA A 132 12.32 -4.60 2.54
N THR A 133 13.59 -4.96 2.42
CA THR A 133 14.57 -4.13 1.71
C THR A 133 15.53 -5.01 0.91
N PRO A 134 15.99 -4.57 -0.27
CA PRO A 134 16.98 -5.31 -1.03
C PRO A 134 18.25 -5.62 -0.22
N LEU A 135 18.70 -6.87 -0.30
CA LEU A 135 19.97 -7.33 0.25
C LEU A 135 21.13 -6.60 -0.39
N ASP A 136 21.16 -6.52 -1.73
CA ASP A 136 22.11 -5.68 -2.45
C ASP A 136 21.72 -4.19 -2.29
N PRO A 137 22.56 -3.35 -1.66
CA PRO A 137 22.26 -1.93 -1.53
C PRO A 137 22.07 -1.19 -2.85
N ARG A 138 22.60 -1.72 -3.97
CA ARG A 138 22.45 -1.15 -5.31
C ARG A 138 21.04 -1.34 -5.90
N HIS A 139 20.22 -2.19 -5.30
CA HIS A 139 18.83 -2.37 -5.71
C HIS A 139 17.83 -1.57 -4.87
N ARG A 140 18.31 -0.81 -3.87
CA ARG A 140 17.44 -0.03 -2.98
C ARG A 140 16.97 1.23 -3.67
N LEU A 141 15.91 1.17 -4.47
CA LEU A 141 15.25 2.37 -5.00
C LEU A 141 14.70 3.19 -3.81
N VAL A 142 15.11 4.45 -3.69
CA VAL A 142 14.67 5.33 -2.61
C VAL A 142 13.57 6.25 -3.12
N THR A 143 12.44 6.27 -2.42
CA THR A 143 11.28 7.11 -2.74
C THR A 143 10.80 7.90 -1.53
N THR A 144 9.85 8.81 -1.72
CA THR A 144 9.03 9.34 -0.63
C THR A 144 7.75 8.53 -0.47
N LYS A 145 7.13 8.64 0.71
CA LYS A 145 5.72 8.27 0.86
C LYS A 145 4.83 9.37 0.29
N TYR A 146 3.62 9.03 -0.12
CA TYR A 146 2.57 9.97 -0.51
C TYR A 146 2.32 10.99 0.60
N ASN A 147 2.03 12.23 0.21
CA ASN A 147 1.63 13.32 1.10
C ASN A 147 0.45 14.13 0.51
N PRO A 148 -0.76 14.02 1.08
CA PRO A 148 -1.17 13.07 2.12
C PRO A 148 -1.22 11.64 1.56
N ALA A 149 -1.33 10.63 2.43
CA ALA A 149 -1.47 9.22 2.01
C ALA A 149 -2.77 8.98 1.22
N ARG A 150 -2.79 7.95 0.37
CA ARG A 150 -4.01 7.52 -0.32
C ARG A 150 -5.05 7.04 0.68
N THR A 151 -6.30 7.30 0.35
CA THR A 151 -7.49 6.84 1.07
C THR A 151 -7.78 5.36 0.78
N TRP A 152 -7.48 4.89 -0.42
CA TRP A 152 -7.66 3.50 -0.86
C TRP A 152 -6.43 2.96 -1.62
N THR A 153 -6.19 1.68 -1.45
CA THR A 153 -5.13 0.88 -2.07
C THR A 153 -5.68 -0.53 -2.19
N ALA A 154 -5.59 -1.11 -3.38
CA ALA A 154 -6.05 -2.48 -3.61
C ALA A 154 -5.20 -3.47 -2.81
N GLU A 155 -5.84 -4.55 -2.37
CA GLU A 155 -5.18 -5.64 -1.66
C GLU A 155 -4.02 -6.23 -2.49
N ASN A 156 -2.91 -6.47 -1.80
CA ASN A 156 -1.62 -6.97 -2.30
C ASN A 156 -1.00 -6.15 -3.42
N SER A 157 -1.37 -4.87 -3.52
CA SER A 157 -0.52 -3.91 -4.21
C SER A 157 0.88 -3.94 -3.60
N VAL A 158 1.89 -3.74 -4.43
CA VAL A 158 3.30 -3.71 -4.05
C VAL A 158 3.79 -2.29 -4.24
N GLY A 159 4.48 -1.77 -3.23
CA GLY A 159 5.02 -0.42 -3.31
C GLY A 159 6.30 -0.20 -2.56
N ILE A 160 6.97 0.91 -2.88
CA ILE A 160 8.24 1.35 -2.32
C ILE A 160 8.04 2.68 -1.58
N GLY A 161 8.47 2.74 -0.32
CA GLY A 161 8.39 3.93 0.52
C GLY A 161 9.69 4.11 1.31
N GLY A 162 10.45 5.16 1.01
CA GLY A 162 11.86 5.21 1.43
C GLY A 162 12.64 4.14 0.68
N ALA A 163 13.50 3.40 1.38
CA ALA A 163 14.26 2.26 0.82
C ALA A 163 13.57 0.90 1.06
N TYR A 164 12.27 0.92 1.40
CA TYR A 164 11.53 -0.25 1.84
C TYR A 164 10.41 -0.61 0.88
N LEU A 165 10.24 -1.90 0.67
CA LEU A 165 9.13 -2.51 -0.07
C LEU A 165 8.06 -3.00 0.90
N CYS A 166 6.80 -2.82 0.51
CA CYS A 166 5.62 -3.32 1.19
C CYS A 166 4.71 -4.09 0.20
N VAL A 167 4.01 -5.10 0.69
CA VAL A 167 2.86 -5.73 0.02
C VAL A 167 1.63 -5.54 0.90
N TYR A 168 0.63 -4.79 0.45
CA TYR A 168 -0.54 -4.45 1.26
C TYR A 168 -1.36 -5.70 1.58
N GLY A 169 -1.52 -6.05 2.86
CA GLY A 169 -2.17 -7.31 3.27
C GLY A 169 -3.70 -7.32 3.10
N MET A 170 -4.31 -6.15 2.92
CA MET A 170 -5.74 -5.92 2.74
C MET A 170 -5.96 -4.62 1.98
N GLU A 171 -7.20 -4.38 1.53
CA GLU A 171 -7.60 -3.07 1.03
C GLU A 171 -7.60 -2.03 2.15
N GLY A 172 -7.17 -0.81 1.84
CA GLY A 172 -7.15 0.28 2.82
C GLY A 172 -6.26 1.46 2.42
N PRO A 173 -6.02 2.41 3.33
CA PRO A 173 -5.14 3.54 3.07
C PRO A 173 -3.68 3.11 2.90
N GLY A 174 -2.91 3.85 2.10
CA GLY A 174 -1.54 3.49 1.76
C GLY A 174 -0.70 4.66 1.32
N GLY A 175 0.58 4.66 1.68
CA GLY A 175 1.51 5.75 1.37
C GLY A 175 2.67 5.40 0.45
N TYR A 176 2.84 4.14 0.04
CA TYR A 176 4.02 3.72 -0.72
C TYR A 176 3.78 3.93 -2.22
N GLN A 177 4.84 4.21 -2.98
CA GLN A 177 4.80 4.37 -4.43
C GLN A 177 4.59 3.01 -5.08
N PHE A 178 3.58 2.85 -5.93
CA PHE A 178 3.28 1.55 -6.52
C PHE A 178 4.31 1.13 -7.56
N VAL A 179 4.56 -0.18 -7.61
CA VAL A 179 5.27 -0.84 -8.72
C VAL A 179 4.40 -1.88 -9.43
N GLY A 180 3.39 -2.41 -8.76
CA GLY A 180 2.54 -3.46 -9.31
C GLY A 180 1.68 -4.12 -8.24
N ARG A 181 1.15 -5.31 -8.54
CA ARG A 181 0.34 -6.11 -7.61
C ARG A 181 0.77 -7.57 -7.63
N THR A 182 0.61 -8.25 -6.50
CA THR A 182 0.94 -9.66 -6.34
C THR A 182 -0.25 -10.46 -5.80
N LEU A 183 -0.01 -11.72 -5.44
CA LEU A 183 -0.99 -12.66 -4.91
C LEU A 183 -1.28 -12.43 -3.42
N GLN A 184 -2.18 -13.24 -2.87
CA GLN A 184 -2.67 -13.16 -1.50
C GLN A 184 -1.58 -13.33 -0.43
N MET A 185 -1.32 -12.32 0.40
CA MET A 185 -0.38 -12.42 1.53
C MET A 185 -1.00 -13.04 2.80
N TRP A 186 -2.34 -12.97 2.93
CA TRP A 186 -3.07 -13.40 4.11
C TRP A 186 -4.23 -14.34 3.74
N ASN A 187 -4.31 -15.51 4.36
CA ASN A 187 -5.39 -16.48 4.17
C ASN A 187 -6.00 -16.87 5.53
N ARG A 188 -7.22 -16.39 5.78
CA ARG A 188 -7.91 -16.59 7.07
C ARG A 188 -8.59 -17.94 7.21
N TYR A 189 -9.17 -18.45 6.12
CA TYR A 189 -10.18 -19.51 6.18
C TYR A 189 -9.71 -20.84 5.61
N HIS A 190 -8.72 -20.83 4.72
CA HIS A 190 -8.23 -22.03 4.07
C HIS A 190 -6.82 -22.37 4.53
N GLU A 191 -6.61 -23.63 4.89
CA GLU A 191 -5.28 -24.17 5.10
C GLU A 191 -4.64 -24.47 3.74
N VAL A 192 -3.65 -23.67 3.37
CA VAL A 192 -2.85 -23.84 2.16
C VAL A 192 -1.42 -24.16 2.58
N ALA A 193 -0.81 -25.19 1.97
CA ALA A 193 0.49 -25.71 2.39
C ALA A 193 1.59 -24.64 2.44
N ASP A 194 1.63 -23.73 1.46
CA ASP A 194 2.63 -22.65 1.36
C ASP A 194 2.60 -21.67 2.54
N PHE A 195 1.46 -21.57 3.23
CA PHE A 195 1.30 -20.75 4.42
C PHE A 195 1.85 -21.41 5.69
N GLY A 196 2.20 -22.71 5.66
CA GLY A 196 2.84 -23.41 6.78
C GLY A 196 2.06 -23.34 8.09
N GLY A 197 0.73 -23.49 8.03
CA GLY A 197 -0.15 -23.47 9.21
C GLY A 197 -0.32 -22.09 9.87
N LYS A 198 0.04 -20.99 9.19
CA LYS A 198 -0.21 -19.62 9.65
C LYS A 198 -1.15 -18.89 8.69
N PRO A 199 -1.92 -17.90 9.12
CA PRO A 199 -2.74 -17.13 8.19
C PRO A 199 -1.95 -16.10 7.36
N TRP A 200 -0.67 -15.85 7.65
CA TRP A 200 0.20 -14.97 6.85
C TRP A 200 1.24 -15.79 6.08
N LEU A 201 1.58 -15.38 4.85
CA LEU A 201 2.48 -16.13 3.96
C LEU A 201 3.96 -16.00 4.36
N LEU A 202 4.43 -14.77 4.57
CA LEU A 202 5.84 -14.44 4.76
C LEU A 202 6.28 -14.56 6.22
N ARG A 203 7.59 -14.64 6.46
CA ARG A 203 8.23 -14.71 7.78
C ARG A 203 9.35 -13.68 7.86
N PHE A 204 9.77 -13.38 9.09
CA PHE A 204 11.01 -12.64 9.30
C PHE A 204 12.17 -13.36 8.62
N PHE A 205 13.00 -12.58 7.93
CA PHE A 205 14.15 -13.04 7.16
C PHE A 205 13.83 -13.89 5.92
N ASP A 206 12.56 -14.02 5.52
CA ASP A 206 12.28 -14.47 4.15
C ASP A 206 12.88 -13.49 3.14
N GLN A 207 13.20 -14.00 1.96
CA GLN A 207 13.64 -13.26 0.80
C GLN A 207 12.55 -13.30 -0.26
N ILE A 208 11.98 -12.16 -0.61
CA ILE A 208 11.04 -12.07 -1.72
C ILE A 208 11.84 -11.93 -3.00
N ARG A 209 11.48 -12.70 -4.03
CA ARG A 209 11.90 -12.48 -5.42
C ARG A 209 10.67 -12.43 -6.31
N PHE A 210 10.59 -11.45 -7.18
CA PHE A 210 9.46 -11.35 -8.11
C PHE A 210 9.77 -12.02 -9.44
N TYR A 211 8.74 -12.55 -10.09
CA TYR A 211 8.76 -12.89 -11.51
C TYR A 211 7.55 -12.25 -12.21
N PRO A 212 7.71 -11.80 -13.46
CA PRO A 212 6.66 -11.05 -14.14
C PRO A 212 5.51 -11.97 -14.55
N VAL A 213 4.29 -11.49 -14.38
CA VAL A 213 3.06 -12.08 -14.93
C VAL A 213 2.19 -10.99 -15.53
N SER A 214 1.25 -11.36 -16.40
CA SER A 214 0.25 -10.40 -16.88
C SER A 214 -0.82 -10.11 -15.82
N ALA A 215 -1.55 -9.00 -15.96
CA ALA A 215 -2.66 -8.67 -15.05
C ALA A 215 -3.78 -9.73 -15.08
N SER A 216 -4.10 -10.29 -16.25
CA SER A 216 -5.10 -11.35 -16.40
C SER A 216 -4.65 -12.67 -15.77
N GLU A 217 -3.37 -13.03 -15.94
CA GLU A 217 -2.76 -14.17 -15.28
C GLU A 217 -2.76 -14.00 -13.76
N LEU A 218 -2.40 -12.82 -13.25
CA LEU A 218 -2.45 -12.55 -11.82
C LEU A 218 -3.86 -12.70 -11.25
N LEU A 219 -4.90 -12.26 -11.96
CA LEU A 219 -6.29 -12.46 -11.53
C LEU A 219 -6.64 -13.95 -11.39
N GLN A 220 -6.14 -14.80 -12.29
CA GLN A 220 -6.32 -16.25 -12.16
C GLN A 220 -5.56 -16.80 -10.95
N ILE A 221 -4.29 -16.43 -10.79
CA ILE A 221 -3.47 -16.84 -9.64
C ILE A 221 -4.14 -16.44 -8.32
N ARG A 222 -4.67 -15.21 -8.23
CA ARG A 222 -5.36 -14.70 -7.04
C ARG A 222 -6.64 -15.47 -6.72
N ARG A 223 -7.31 -16.05 -7.71
CA ARG A 223 -8.47 -16.94 -7.49
C ARG A 223 -8.04 -18.33 -6.99
N ASP A 224 -6.95 -18.85 -7.52
CA ASP A 224 -6.53 -20.24 -7.29
C ASP A 224 -5.67 -20.42 -6.04
N PHE A 225 -4.76 -19.49 -5.75
CA PHE A 225 -3.79 -19.59 -4.67
C PHE A 225 -4.43 -19.71 -3.27
N PRO A 226 -5.42 -18.89 -2.87
CA PRO A 226 -6.06 -19.03 -1.56
C PRO A 226 -6.78 -20.37 -1.35
N LEU A 227 -7.06 -21.09 -2.43
CA LEU A 227 -7.71 -22.41 -2.43
C LEU A 227 -6.69 -23.57 -2.54
N GLY A 228 -5.40 -23.27 -2.54
CA GLY A 228 -4.32 -24.26 -2.69
C GLY A 228 -4.17 -24.83 -4.11
N ARG A 229 -4.71 -24.14 -5.13
CA ARG A 229 -4.67 -24.58 -6.54
C ARG A 229 -3.53 -23.94 -7.36
N TYR A 230 -2.64 -23.22 -6.69
CA TYR A 230 -1.45 -22.62 -7.29
C TYR A 230 -0.26 -22.82 -6.33
N PRO A 231 0.67 -23.74 -6.60
CA PRO A 231 1.80 -23.96 -5.71
C PRO A 231 2.85 -22.86 -5.86
N LEU A 232 3.46 -22.42 -4.76
CA LEU A 232 4.58 -21.49 -4.80
C LEU A 232 5.93 -22.19 -4.84
N ARG A 233 6.88 -21.58 -5.56
CA ARG A 233 8.29 -21.94 -5.45
C ARG A 233 8.87 -21.28 -4.21
N ILE A 234 9.17 -22.10 -3.21
CA ILE A 234 9.80 -21.69 -1.95
C ILE A 234 11.08 -22.51 -1.75
N GLU A 235 12.23 -21.83 -1.73
CA GLU A 235 13.53 -22.47 -1.49
C GLU A 235 13.97 -22.20 -0.06
N HIS A 236 14.42 -23.25 0.65
CA HIS A 236 14.89 -23.12 2.02
C HIS A 236 16.41 -22.95 2.03
N SER A 237 16.91 -21.99 2.82
CA SER A 237 18.33 -21.69 2.95
C SER A 237 18.65 -21.16 4.34
N THR A 238 19.87 -20.70 4.55
CA THR A 238 20.34 -20.03 5.77
C THR A 238 21.00 -18.71 5.39
N LEU A 239 20.54 -17.62 5.99
CA LEU A 239 21.19 -16.31 5.84
C LEU A 239 22.28 -16.20 6.91
N ARG A 240 23.52 -16.05 6.49
CA ARG A 240 24.68 -15.88 7.37
C ARG A 240 25.15 -14.43 7.32
N LEU A 241 25.30 -13.82 8.50
CA LEU A 241 25.72 -12.41 8.59
C LEU A 241 27.14 -12.21 8.05
N ALA A 242 28.06 -13.13 8.35
CA ALA A 242 29.45 -13.07 7.89
C ALA A 242 29.55 -13.04 6.35
N GLU A 243 28.83 -13.95 5.66
CA GLU A 243 28.80 -13.97 4.19
C GLU A 243 28.24 -12.66 3.60
N TYR A 244 27.22 -12.08 4.23
CA TYR A 244 26.67 -10.80 3.82
C TYR A 244 27.66 -9.65 4.06
N GLN A 245 28.38 -9.65 5.17
CA GLN A 245 29.43 -8.67 5.47
C GLN A 245 30.59 -8.76 4.48
N ASP A 246 31.03 -9.96 4.12
CA ASP A 246 32.05 -10.20 3.10
C ASP A 246 31.61 -9.69 1.73
N PHE A 247 30.34 -9.92 1.36
CA PHE A 247 29.75 -9.33 0.15
C PHE A 247 29.79 -7.80 0.18
N LEU A 248 29.38 -7.17 1.29
CA LEU A 248 29.40 -5.71 1.43
C LEU A 248 30.82 -5.14 1.35
N ALA A 249 31.81 -5.82 1.93
CA ALA A 249 33.21 -5.40 1.88
C ALA A 249 33.78 -5.52 0.46
N ARG A 250 33.50 -6.63 -0.23
CA ARG A 250 33.93 -6.88 -1.61
C ARG A 250 33.34 -5.87 -2.60
N GLU A 251 32.06 -5.53 -2.45
CA GLU A 251 31.34 -4.63 -3.35
C GLU A 251 31.33 -3.17 -2.89
N ALA A 252 32.10 -2.82 -1.84
CA ALA A 252 32.01 -1.54 -1.14
C ALA A 252 32.14 -0.32 -2.07
N GLN A 253 33.05 -0.39 -3.05
CA GLN A 253 33.25 0.69 -4.02
C GLN A 253 32.02 0.89 -4.91
N SER A 254 31.50 -0.19 -5.50
CA SER A 254 30.31 -0.15 -6.37
C SER A 254 29.07 0.33 -5.61
N ILE A 255 28.87 -0.18 -4.40
CA ILE A 255 27.80 0.25 -3.49
C ILE A 255 27.92 1.74 -3.14
N GLY A 256 29.14 2.21 -2.84
CA GLY A 256 29.41 3.60 -2.51
C GLY A 256 29.08 4.56 -3.66
N LEU A 257 29.51 4.22 -4.88
CA LEU A 257 29.21 4.99 -6.09
C LEU A 257 27.71 5.07 -6.35
N PHE A 258 27.01 3.94 -6.28
CA PHE A 258 25.56 3.89 -6.45
C PHE A 258 24.83 4.77 -5.42
N ARG A 259 25.17 4.64 -4.14
CA ARG A 259 24.53 5.42 -3.07
C ARG A 259 24.77 6.91 -3.22
N HIS A 260 25.99 7.30 -3.61
CA HIS A 260 26.30 8.71 -3.83
C HIS A 260 25.46 9.30 -4.97
N HIS A 261 25.37 8.59 -6.10
CA HIS A 261 24.54 8.99 -7.24
C HIS A 261 23.07 9.10 -6.86
N GLN A 262 22.51 8.07 -6.22
CA GLN A 262 21.12 8.09 -5.74
C GLN A 262 20.83 9.24 -4.78
N GLN A 263 21.71 9.51 -3.81
CA GLN A 263 21.51 10.60 -2.86
C GLN A 263 21.51 11.97 -3.55
N ALA A 264 22.42 12.16 -4.52
CA ALA A 264 22.44 13.37 -5.34
C ALA A 264 21.14 13.52 -6.16
N ALA A 265 20.67 12.44 -6.78
CA ALA A 265 19.41 12.39 -7.53
C ALA A 265 18.20 12.76 -6.64
N PHE A 266 18.12 12.17 -5.45
CA PHE A 266 17.05 12.43 -4.49
C PHE A 266 17.04 13.89 -4.04
N HIS A 267 18.21 14.48 -3.76
CA HIS A 267 18.30 15.90 -3.39
C HIS A 267 17.89 16.80 -4.55
N ALA A 268 18.39 16.55 -5.77
CA ALA A 268 18.03 17.33 -6.94
C ALA A 268 16.53 17.29 -7.23
N GLU A 269 15.89 16.14 -7.03
CA GLU A 269 14.45 15.98 -7.16
C GLU A 269 13.67 16.79 -6.11
N ARG A 270 14.09 16.71 -4.84
CA ARG A 270 13.47 17.50 -3.77
C ARG A 270 13.63 19.00 -4.01
N ASP A 271 14.78 19.44 -4.50
CA ASP A 271 15.04 20.85 -4.77
C ASP A 271 14.15 21.36 -5.93
N ARG A 272 13.88 20.52 -6.94
CA ARG A 272 12.89 20.84 -7.99
C ARG A 272 11.49 21.06 -7.41
N TRP A 273 11.07 20.25 -6.44
CA TRP A 273 9.75 20.43 -5.80
C TRP A 273 9.65 21.72 -4.99
N ILE A 274 10.75 22.11 -4.34
CA ILE A 274 10.80 23.39 -3.63
C ILE A 274 10.67 24.54 -4.63
N ALA A 275 11.42 24.47 -5.75
CA ALA A 275 11.38 25.49 -6.79
C ALA A 275 10.01 25.58 -7.49
N SER A 276 9.29 24.47 -7.65
CA SER A 276 7.95 24.43 -8.26
C SER A 276 6.81 24.68 -7.27
N GLY A 277 7.09 24.85 -5.98
CA GLY A 277 6.07 25.04 -4.94
C GLY A 277 5.34 23.76 -4.50
N GLN A 278 5.73 22.59 -5.01
CA GLN A 278 5.09 21.30 -4.71
C GLN A 278 5.56 20.65 -3.39
N ALA A 279 6.59 21.22 -2.75
CA ALA A 279 7.18 20.71 -1.51
C ALA A 279 6.23 20.75 -0.31
N HIS A 280 5.36 21.76 -0.26
CA HIS A 280 4.30 21.89 0.73
C HIS A 280 2.96 21.66 0.07
N PHE A 281 2.10 20.89 0.74
CA PHE A 281 0.72 20.71 0.34
C PHE A 281 -0.16 21.04 1.53
N ASP A 282 -0.89 22.14 1.41
CA ASP A 282 -1.99 22.46 2.30
C ASP A 282 -3.26 21.92 1.65
N SER A 283 -3.95 21.03 2.36
CA SER A 283 -5.28 20.58 1.95
C SER A 283 -6.22 21.78 2.00
N GLN A 284 -6.37 22.49 0.88
CA GLN A 284 -7.48 23.40 0.73
C GLN A 284 -8.73 22.52 0.70
N GLU A 285 -9.56 22.57 1.74
CA GLU A 285 -10.93 22.10 1.63
C GLU A 285 -11.55 22.90 0.47
N SER A 286 -11.78 22.22 -0.66
CA SER A 286 -12.51 22.82 -1.76
C SER A 286 -13.85 23.29 -1.21
N VAL A 287 -14.11 24.59 -1.33
CA VAL A 287 -15.38 25.15 -0.90
C VAL A 287 -16.46 24.50 -1.76
N ALA A 288 -17.35 23.74 -1.14
CA ALA A 288 -18.51 23.21 -1.84
C ALA A 288 -19.31 24.38 -2.41
N ASP A 289 -19.63 24.33 -3.70
CA ASP A 289 -20.44 25.37 -4.33
C ASP A 289 -21.80 25.49 -3.61
N GLU A 290 -22.32 26.71 -3.48
CA GLU A 290 -23.64 26.95 -2.86
C GLU A 290 -24.79 26.50 -3.78
N GLY A 291 -24.49 26.06 -5.01
CA GLY A 291 -25.44 25.49 -5.95
C GLY A 291 -26.15 24.22 -5.44
N GLY A 292 -27.42 24.07 -5.79
CA GLY A 292 -28.25 22.89 -5.43
C GLY A 292 -29.65 23.22 -4.92
N ASP A 293 -29.91 24.48 -4.57
CA ASP A 293 -31.16 24.90 -3.88
C ASP A 293 -32.28 25.37 -4.83
N ALA A 294 -32.11 25.25 -6.15
CA ALA A 294 -33.15 25.62 -7.09
C ALA A 294 -34.43 24.77 -6.87
N PRO A 295 -35.64 25.35 -6.89
CA PRO A 295 -36.87 24.58 -6.71
C PRO A 295 -36.99 23.46 -7.76
N LEU A 296 -37.42 22.27 -7.32
CA LEU A 296 -37.77 21.16 -8.22
C LEU A 296 -39.11 21.45 -8.91
N GLN A 297 -39.23 21.03 -10.16
CA GLN A 297 -40.50 21.04 -10.88
C GLN A 297 -41.36 19.82 -10.48
N PRO A 298 -42.69 19.86 -10.71
CA PRO A 298 -43.53 18.68 -10.50
C PRO A 298 -43.00 17.47 -11.27
N GLY A 299 -42.88 16.32 -10.59
CA GLY A 299 -42.33 15.10 -11.17
C GLY A 299 -40.80 14.99 -11.13
N GLU A 300 -40.10 16.01 -10.64
CA GLU A 300 -38.66 15.95 -10.39
C GLU A 300 -38.37 15.52 -8.93
N GLN A 301 -37.43 14.60 -8.79
CA GLN A 301 -36.91 14.18 -7.49
C GLN A 301 -35.42 14.52 -7.39
N GLY A 302 -35.06 15.25 -6.34
CA GLY A 302 -33.68 15.60 -6.03
C GLY A 302 -32.97 14.48 -5.28
N VAL A 303 -31.70 14.25 -5.63
CA VAL A 303 -30.82 13.34 -4.88
C VAL A 303 -29.76 14.17 -4.17
N GLU A 304 -29.75 14.09 -2.85
CA GLU A 304 -28.88 14.86 -1.97
C GLU A 304 -27.76 14.02 -1.37
N SER A 305 -26.63 14.64 -1.10
CA SER A 305 -25.56 14.00 -0.35
C SER A 305 -25.87 13.95 1.15
N PRO A 306 -25.82 12.79 1.82
CA PRO A 306 -26.01 12.69 3.26
C PRO A 306 -24.78 13.14 4.07
N VAL A 307 -23.63 13.34 3.41
CA VAL A 307 -22.34 13.66 4.06
C VAL A 307 -21.56 14.71 3.28
N SER A 308 -20.55 15.31 3.91
CA SER A 308 -19.57 16.12 3.19
C SER A 308 -18.44 15.25 2.65
N GLY A 309 -17.95 15.51 1.44
CA GLY A 309 -16.90 14.74 0.78
C GLY A 309 -16.56 15.25 -0.62
N ASN A 310 -15.80 14.48 -1.39
CA ASN A 310 -15.44 14.79 -2.77
C ASN A 310 -16.12 13.82 -3.74
N LEU A 311 -16.59 14.29 -4.89
CA LEU A 311 -17.14 13.41 -5.92
C LEU A 311 -16.03 12.56 -6.52
N TRP A 312 -16.19 11.23 -6.47
CA TRP A 312 -15.25 10.29 -7.07
C TRP A 312 -15.63 9.96 -8.51
N GLN A 313 -16.86 9.49 -8.74
CA GLN A 313 -17.32 9.03 -10.06
C GLN A 313 -18.77 9.40 -10.34
N VAL A 314 -19.08 9.62 -11.62
CA VAL A 314 -20.44 9.72 -12.14
C VAL A 314 -20.74 8.43 -12.91
N GLN A 315 -21.76 7.69 -12.50
CA GLN A 315 -22.17 6.41 -13.07
C GLN A 315 -23.36 6.56 -14.03
N ALA A 316 -24.23 7.55 -13.78
CA ALA A 316 -25.33 7.92 -14.67
C ALA A 316 -25.24 9.39 -15.05
N THR A 317 -25.41 9.71 -16.33
CA THR A 317 -25.35 11.07 -16.87
C THR A 317 -26.73 11.59 -17.20
N ALA A 318 -26.86 12.89 -17.49
CA ALA A 318 -28.11 13.45 -18.01
C ALA A 318 -28.60 12.66 -19.23
N GLY A 319 -29.90 12.33 -19.26
CA GLY A 319 -30.54 11.49 -20.27
C GLY A 319 -30.48 9.98 -19.99
N SER A 320 -29.69 9.52 -19.00
CA SER A 320 -29.65 8.11 -18.61
C SER A 320 -30.96 7.70 -17.94
N ARG A 321 -31.52 6.56 -18.37
CA ARG A 321 -32.63 5.90 -17.68
C ARG A 321 -32.07 5.05 -16.53
N VAL A 322 -32.66 5.20 -15.35
CA VAL A 322 -32.24 4.54 -14.11
C VAL A 322 -33.44 3.89 -13.42
N LYS A 323 -33.17 2.85 -12.64
CA LYS A 323 -34.13 2.22 -11.73
C LYS A 323 -33.86 2.64 -10.30
N GLU A 324 -34.87 2.53 -9.45
CA GLU A 324 -34.69 2.64 -8.00
C GLU A 324 -33.56 1.73 -7.53
N GLY A 325 -32.61 2.30 -6.77
CA GLY A 325 -31.43 1.61 -6.28
C GLY A 325 -30.21 1.63 -7.22
N ASP A 326 -30.34 2.08 -8.47
CA ASP A 326 -29.20 2.25 -9.37
C ASP A 326 -28.25 3.34 -8.84
N THR A 327 -26.94 3.14 -8.95
CA THR A 327 -25.96 4.14 -8.51
C THR A 327 -25.87 5.28 -9.52
N LEU A 328 -26.08 6.52 -9.07
CA LEU A 328 -25.96 7.72 -9.89
C LEU A 328 -24.55 8.28 -9.86
N VAL A 329 -24.03 8.48 -8.65
CA VAL A 329 -22.71 9.02 -8.38
C VAL A 329 -22.10 8.34 -7.16
N VAL A 330 -20.78 8.40 -7.04
CA VAL A 330 -20.04 7.87 -5.88
C VAL A 330 -19.27 9.02 -5.26
N LEU A 331 -19.49 9.25 -3.97
CA LEU A 331 -18.72 10.19 -3.16
C LEU A 331 -17.58 9.48 -2.44
N GLU A 332 -16.52 10.21 -2.13
CA GLU A 332 -15.52 9.84 -1.15
C GLU A 332 -15.65 10.73 0.09
N SER A 333 -15.91 10.12 1.24
CA SER A 333 -15.90 10.80 2.54
C SER A 333 -15.32 9.90 3.60
N MET A 334 -14.51 10.45 4.51
CA MET A 334 -13.91 9.70 5.61
C MET A 334 -13.21 8.40 5.18
N LYS A 335 -12.57 8.40 3.99
CA LYS A 335 -11.91 7.24 3.36
C LYS A 335 -12.85 6.11 2.94
N MET A 336 -14.14 6.38 2.83
CA MET A 336 -15.16 5.45 2.37
C MET A 336 -15.79 5.92 1.06
N GLU A 337 -16.16 4.97 0.21
CA GLU A 337 -17.02 5.22 -0.95
C GLU A 337 -18.49 5.21 -0.50
N ILE A 338 -19.23 6.23 -0.90
CA ILE A 338 -20.65 6.40 -0.55
C ILE A 338 -21.42 6.56 -1.86
N PRO A 339 -22.03 5.48 -2.38
CA PRO A 339 -22.86 5.57 -3.57
C PRO A 339 -24.15 6.32 -3.24
N LEU A 340 -24.50 7.28 -4.09
CA LEU A 340 -25.82 7.92 -4.07
C LEU A 340 -26.69 7.23 -5.11
N LEU A 341 -27.78 6.66 -4.61
CA LEU A 341 -28.67 5.80 -5.37
C LEU A 341 -29.86 6.58 -5.92
N ALA A 342 -30.40 6.13 -7.03
CA ALA A 342 -31.66 6.62 -7.57
C ALA A 342 -32.80 6.27 -6.59
N PRO A 343 -33.57 7.25 -6.08
CA PRO A 343 -34.71 6.99 -5.19
C PRO A 343 -35.93 6.43 -5.92
N CYS A 344 -35.93 6.44 -7.26
CA CYS A 344 -37.08 6.07 -8.09
C CYS A 344 -36.62 5.61 -9.47
N ASP A 345 -37.54 4.97 -10.20
CA ASP A 345 -37.41 4.76 -11.64
C ASP A 345 -37.60 6.09 -12.40
N GLY A 346 -36.76 6.37 -13.40
CA GLY A 346 -36.89 7.59 -14.18
C GLY A 346 -35.73 7.89 -15.11
N ILE A 347 -35.65 9.15 -15.54
CA ILE A 347 -34.56 9.68 -16.38
C ILE A 347 -33.78 10.72 -15.59
N VAL A 348 -32.46 10.55 -15.51
CA VAL A 348 -31.56 11.55 -14.92
C VAL A 348 -31.65 12.82 -15.75
N GLN A 349 -32.18 13.89 -15.17
CA GLN A 349 -32.29 15.19 -15.83
C GLN A 349 -30.95 15.90 -15.85
N GLN A 350 -30.27 15.92 -14.71
CA GLN A 350 -28.98 16.59 -14.54
C GLN A 350 -28.17 15.96 -13.40
N VAL A 351 -26.85 16.07 -13.53
CA VAL A 351 -25.88 15.84 -12.46
C VAL A 351 -25.08 17.13 -12.33
N SER A 352 -25.18 17.77 -11.16
CA SER A 352 -24.71 19.15 -10.93
C SER A 352 -23.28 19.23 -10.42
N VAL A 353 -22.58 18.11 -10.33
CA VAL A 353 -21.23 17.97 -9.78
C VAL A 353 -20.35 17.16 -10.74
N GLN A 354 -19.04 17.40 -10.71
CA GLN A 354 -18.06 16.70 -11.54
C GLN A 354 -17.02 15.99 -10.66
N PRO A 355 -16.33 14.93 -11.14
CA PRO A 355 -15.29 14.26 -10.35
C PRO A 355 -14.25 15.27 -9.83
N GLY A 356 -13.94 15.17 -8.54
CA GLY A 356 -13.10 16.12 -7.80
C GLY A 356 -13.83 17.30 -7.17
N SER A 357 -15.10 17.56 -7.50
CA SER A 357 -15.91 18.59 -6.83
C SER A 357 -16.12 18.26 -5.34
N ALA A 358 -15.96 19.25 -4.46
CA ALA A 358 -16.44 19.14 -3.08
C ALA A 358 -17.96 19.18 -3.02
N VAL A 359 -18.51 18.38 -2.11
CA VAL A 359 -19.93 18.26 -1.84
C VAL A 359 -20.16 18.42 -0.34
N ARG A 360 -21.14 19.25 0.05
CA ARG A 360 -21.58 19.39 1.45
C ARG A 360 -22.73 18.44 1.77
N ALA A 361 -22.90 18.10 3.04
CA ALA A 361 -24.12 17.43 3.51
C ALA A 361 -25.37 18.27 3.15
N GLY A 362 -26.40 17.60 2.63
CA GLY A 362 -27.64 18.20 2.14
C GLY A 362 -27.54 18.87 0.76
N GLN A 363 -26.39 18.84 0.09
CA GLN A 363 -26.30 19.39 -1.27
C GLN A 363 -26.93 18.43 -2.28
N ARG A 364 -27.82 18.96 -3.13
CA ARG A 364 -28.38 18.22 -4.26
C ARG A 364 -27.34 18.02 -5.35
N VAL A 365 -27.06 16.75 -5.67
CA VAL A 365 -26.04 16.35 -6.66
C VAL A 365 -26.64 15.95 -8.00
N ALA A 366 -27.89 15.49 -8.01
CA ALA A 366 -28.59 15.05 -9.21
C ALA A 366 -30.10 15.30 -9.11
N VAL A 367 -30.77 15.34 -10.27
CA VAL A 367 -32.24 15.39 -10.38
C VAL A 367 -32.69 14.30 -11.32
N ILE A 368 -33.74 13.57 -10.95
CA ILE A 368 -34.41 12.55 -11.75
C ILE A 368 -35.82 13.03 -12.09
N VAL A 369 -36.26 12.85 -13.33
CA VAL A 369 -37.67 12.95 -13.68
C VAL A 369 -38.29 11.56 -13.53
N GLU A 370 -39.25 11.44 -12.62
CA GLU A 370 -39.97 10.19 -12.35
C GLU A 370 -40.78 9.73 -13.56
N ASP A 371 -40.80 8.43 -13.84
CA ASP A 371 -41.62 7.88 -14.95
C ASP A 371 -43.13 8.06 -14.74
N ASN A 372 -43.59 8.25 -13.50
CA ASN A 372 -45.01 8.30 -13.12
C ASN A 372 -45.49 9.71 -12.74
N ALA A 373 -44.84 10.78 -13.20
CA ALA A 373 -45.21 12.16 -12.90
C ALA A 373 -46.58 12.62 -13.50
N GLU A 374 -47.19 11.80 -14.37
CA GLU A 374 -48.57 12.01 -14.86
C GLU A 374 -49.52 11.00 -14.20
N GLY A 375 -50.13 11.42 -13.08
CA GLY A 375 -51.22 10.72 -12.40
C GLY A 375 -52.16 11.69 -11.69
#